data_AF-A0A3A8K999-F1
#
_entry.id   AF-A0A3A8K999-F1
#
_cell.length_a   1.000
_cell.length_b   1.000
_cell.length_c   1.000
_cell.angle_alpha   90.00
_cell.angle_beta   90.00
_cell.angle_gamma   90.00
#
_symmetry.space_group_name_H-M   'P 1'
#
loop_
_entity.id
_entity.type
_entity.pdbx_description
1 polymer ?
#
loop_
_entity_poly.entity_id
_entity_poly.type
_entity_poly.pdbx_seq_one_letter_code
_entity_poly.pdbx_strand_id
1 'polypeptide(L)'
;MIQFPRFMSQLVAPRPEPLPAPAMKAPPAPRPQPFGSASTFVSTPAPASNLHTERLGDGSANCLEKAVGLARPGDSILLLKDASDGVGHALVRRPDGSVVDPNHPTVRYETLGQWQATHPRYSQPVPVPAGKMQQVLSSPPGPQREALIQKLGLSGVADRQVADGERWVSPIKNDINTRASPGTQGTWVATLDEGAKMKVLGENDDGTWLNVELENGTQAWVYAPLTQEAEAPLPPPPPPQPWESPVPQWVADGTRPPDIEVHVWNALPKESREEIIQTAREKVVAEMWPMPEFDVNGPPPPSVAPMVWDHLPAEGRETVFRQEWQAAVREQTSFLFDGVKEGGEVVDHPFVGVDSALGRGKVDEWSEFAVNPNSAAQYLNLNGMLGDGWRTLHKNLCGPLAVGASMGLLPTEALNLFAEATSAGLLNSGVTTDNGHLATMYQTAGWTTEYKAENALPPEDFARFLADGNSLIALVDIDPTGADGKLRATGTAHWVNVRAVEENGNGDWMVRVYNPFQNREEVYSWKDFEAAWAKTAGNRSHGLLVATPPQDPAASP
;
A
#
# COMPACT_ATOMS: atom_id res chain seq x y z
N MET A 1 -21.89 5.03 -21.77
CA MET A 1 -23.06 4.84 -20.88
C MET A 1 -23.85 3.63 -21.39
N ILE A 2 -23.44 2.43 -21.01
CA ILE A 2 -24.17 1.17 -21.21
C ILE A 2 -23.87 0.30 -19.98
N GLN A 3 -24.94 -0.20 -19.36
CA GLN A 3 -24.97 -0.94 -18.10
C GLN A 3 -24.59 -2.41 -18.30
N PHE A 4 -23.92 -2.98 -17.29
CA PHE A 4 -23.74 -4.43 -17.11
C PHE A 4 -24.98 -5.05 -16.45
N PRO A 5 -25.51 -6.19 -16.95
CA PRO A 5 -26.28 -7.10 -16.13
C PRO A 5 -25.41 -8.29 -15.67
N ARG A 6 -25.35 -8.49 -14.35
CA ARG A 6 -24.89 -9.72 -13.70
C ARG A 6 -25.90 -10.85 -13.95
N PHE A 7 -25.43 -12.00 -14.43
CA PHE A 7 -26.18 -13.25 -14.30
C PHE A 7 -25.65 -14.04 -13.09
N MET A 8 -26.53 -14.26 -12.11
CA MET A 8 -26.46 -15.41 -11.22
C MET A 8 -27.42 -16.48 -11.77
N SER A 9 -26.97 -17.73 -11.79
CA SER A 9 -27.85 -18.89 -11.95
C SER A 9 -28.09 -19.51 -10.57
N GLN A 10 -29.35 -19.63 -10.15
CA GLN A 10 -29.98 -20.94 -9.99
C GLN A 10 -31.50 -20.82 -9.76
N LEU A 11 -32.21 -21.69 -10.47
CA LEU A 11 -33.66 -21.74 -10.65
C LEU A 11 -34.37 -22.42 -9.46
N VAL A 12 -35.46 -21.81 -8.99
CA VAL A 12 -36.62 -22.53 -8.43
C VAL A 12 -37.89 -21.93 -9.06
N ALA A 13 -38.79 -22.78 -9.54
CA ALA A 13 -39.99 -22.44 -10.33
C ALA A 13 -41.15 -21.82 -9.48
N PRO A 14 -42.10 -21.10 -10.10
CA PRO A 14 -42.93 -20.10 -9.43
C PRO A 14 -44.23 -20.66 -8.83
N ARG A 15 -44.75 -19.97 -7.81
CA ARG A 15 -46.14 -20.13 -7.30
C ARG A 15 -46.98 -18.92 -7.78
N PRO A 16 -48.22 -19.11 -8.26
CA PRO A 16 -48.96 -18.08 -9.01
C PRO A 16 -49.45 -16.91 -8.13
N GLU A 17 -49.35 -15.70 -8.67
CA GLU A 17 -49.95 -14.48 -8.10
C GLU A 17 -51.49 -14.48 -8.23
N PRO A 18 -52.23 -14.07 -7.20
CA PRO A 18 -53.63 -13.70 -7.33
C PRO A 18 -53.80 -12.25 -7.83
N LEU A 19 -54.77 -12.06 -8.72
CA LEU A 19 -55.24 -10.79 -9.30
C LEU A 19 -55.74 -9.77 -8.23
N PRO A 20 -55.76 -8.46 -8.55
CA PRO A 20 -56.03 -7.39 -7.57
C PRO A 20 -57.53 -7.07 -7.42
N ALA A 21 -57.94 -6.65 -6.22
CA ALA A 21 -59.20 -5.96 -5.95
C ALA A 21 -59.05 -5.04 -4.70
N PRO A 22 -59.98 -4.12 -4.41
CA PRO A 22 -59.84 -2.68 -4.64
C PRO A 22 -59.72 -1.83 -3.36
N ALA A 23 -59.51 -0.52 -3.58
CA ALA A 23 -59.19 0.53 -2.62
C ALA A 23 -60.13 0.67 -1.40
N MET A 24 -59.53 0.77 -0.21
CA MET A 24 -60.09 1.50 0.93
C MET A 24 -59.00 2.36 1.59
N LYS A 25 -59.36 3.60 1.89
CA LYS A 25 -58.51 4.69 2.41
C LYS A 25 -58.02 4.42 3.83
N ALA A 26 -56.72 4.62 4.07
CA ALA A 26 -56.11 4.74 5.39
C ALA A 26 -55.52 6.17 5.57
N PRO A 27 -55.51 6.71 6.82
CA PRO A 27 -55.16 8.11 7.13
C PRO A 27 -53.68 8.44 6.85
N PRO A 28 -53.32 9.74 6.70
CA PRO A 28 -52.00 10.13 6.25
C PRO A 28 -50.92 9.74 7.26
N ALA A 29 -49.89 9.04 6.77
CA ALA A 29 -48.66 8.77 7.50
C ALA A 29 -47.91 10.09 7.82
N PRO A 30 -47.24 10.17 8.98
CA PRO A 30 -46.38 11.31 9.28
C PRO A 30 -45.25 11.39 8.25
N ARG A 31 -44.98 12.61 7.76
CA ARG A 31 -43.93 12.88 6.79
C ARG A 31 -42.58 12.39 7.32
N PRO A 32 -41.76 11.70 6.52
CA PRO A 32 -40.35 11.53 6.83
C PRO A 32 -39.71 12.92 6.88
N GLN A 33 -39.16 13.30 8.02
CA GLN A 33 -38.22 14.41 8.06
C GLN A 33 -36.98 13.98 7.28
N PRO A 34 -36.46 14.79 6.35
CA PRO A 34 -35.18 14.50 5.72
C PRO A 34 -34.11 14.43 6.80
N PHE A 35 -33.36 13.32 6.82
CA PHE A 35 -32.14 13.19 7.60
C PHE A 35 -31.24 14.36 7.24
N GLY A 36 -30.93 15.18 8.24
CA GLY A 36 -30.02 16.31 8.09
C GLY A 36 -28.67 15.80 7.58
N SER A 37 -28.09 16.57 6.67
CA SER A 37 -26.74 16.41 6.14
C SER A 37 -25.75 16.09 7.26
N ALA A 38 -24.86 15.11 7.03
CA ALA A 38 -23.72 14.84 7.88
C ALA A 38 -22.99 16.16 8.18
N SER A 39 -23.07 16.62 9.42
CA SER A 39 -22.33 17.80 9.87
C SER A 39 -20.85 17.44 9.90
N THR A 40 -20.07 18.17 9.12
CA THR A 40 -18.64 18.34 9.34
C THR A 40 -18.43 18.78 10.79
N PHE A 41 -17.85 17.91 11.61
CA PHE A 41 -17.60 18.17 13.03
C PHE A 41 -16.58 19.31 13.18
N VAL A 42 -17.07 20.54 13.38
CA VAL A 42 -16.27 21.59 14.01
C VAL A 42 -16.51 21.43 15.50
N SER A 43 -15.55 20.83 16.21
CA SER A 43 -15.67 20.50 17.64
C SER A 43 -14.81 21.46 18.46
N THR A 44 -15.42 22.09 19.46
CA THR A 44 -14.71 22.63 20.63
C THR A 44 -14.43 21.47 21.61
N PRO A 45 -13.24 21.37 22.21
CA PRO A 45 -12.91 20.27 23.14
C PRO A 45 -13.78 20.30 24.42
N ALA A 46 -14.25 19.14 24.89
CA ALA A 46 -15.09 18.96 26.08
C ALA A 46 -14.29 18.44 27.30
N PRO A 47 -14.66 18.80 28.54
CA PRO A 47 -14.02 18.21 29.72
C PRO A 47 -14.18 16.68 29.77
N ALA A 48 -13.21 16.00 30.37
CA ALA A 48 -13.20 14.55 30.54
C ALA A 48 -14.53 14.01 31.09
N SER A 49 -15.07 12.98 30.43
CA SER A 49 -16.37 12.42 30.76
C SER A 49 -16.28 10.93 31.05
N ASN A 50 -17.36 10.35 31.54
CA ASN A 50 -17.47 8.92 31.78
C ASN A 50 -18.91 8.44 31.47
N LEU A 51 -19.20 7.16 31.73
CA LEU A 51 -20.52 6.61 31.40
C LEU A 51 -21.66 7.33 32.13
N HIS A 52 -21.42 7.92 33.30
CA HIS A 52 -22.42 8.66 34.05
C HIS A 52 -22.72 10.02 33.42
N THR A 53 -21.68 10.75 32.99
CA THR A 53 -21.76 12.17 32.64
C THR A 53 -21.85 12.46 31.15
N GLU A 54 -21.45 11.53 30.28
CA GLU A 54 -21.34 11.75 28.84
C GLU A 54 -22.67 12.08 28.15
N ARG A 55 -22.67 13.02 27.19
CA ARG A 55 -23.88 13.46 26.47
C ARG A 55 -23.65 13.43 24.97
N LEU A 56 -24.25 12.45 24.30
CA LEU A 56 -24.18 12.35 22.84
C LEU A 56 -24.87 13.56 22.17
N GLY A 57 -24.21 14.14 21.17
CA GLY A 57 -24.75 15.21 20.33
C GLY A 57 -24.89 16.58 21.00
N ASP A 58 -24.16 16.83 22.10
CA ASP A 58 -24.16 18.14 22.78
C ASP A 58 -23.24 19.18 22.12
N GLY A 59 -22.55 18.80 21.05
CA GLY A 59 -21.63 19.64 20.29
C GLY A 59 -20.17 19.56 20.76
N SER A 60 -19.87 18.74 21.78
CA SER A 60 -18.53 18.58 22.36
C SER A 60 -18.14 17.10 22.42
N ALA A 61 -17.92 16.49 21.25
CA ALA A 61 -17.67 15.05 21.12
C ALA A 61 -16.24 14.65 21.53
N ASN A 62 -16.11 13.91 22.64
CA ASN A 62 -14.85 13.29 23.06
C ASN A 62 -14.64 11.90 22.42
N CYS A 63 -13.55 11.22 22.78
CA CYS A 63 -13.20 9.92 22.21
C CYS A 63 -14.23 8.82 22.51
N LEU A 64 -14.98 8.92 23.62
CA LEU A 64 -16.03 7.97 23.94
C LEU A 64 -17.21 8.13 22.97
N GLU A 65 -17.68 9.35 22.71
CA GLU A 65 -18.73 9.60 21.70
C GLU A 65 -18.26 9.18 20.29
N LYS A 66 -17.05 9.57 19.90
CA LYS A 66 -16.49 9.19 18.59
C LYS A 66 -16.37 7.66 18.44
N ALA A 67 -15.91 6.95 19.47
CA ALA A 67 -15.83 5.48 19.46
C ALA A 67 -17.22 4.85 19.30
N VAL A 68 -18.22 5.37 20.00
CA VAL A 68 -19.61 4.88 19.91
C VAL A 68 -20.21 5.13 18.53
N GLY A 69 -19.93 6.30 17.94
CA GLY A 69 -20.38 6.63 16.58
C GLY A 69 -19.70 5.79 15.50
N LEU A 70 -18.45 5.38 15.71
CA LEU A 70 -17.68 4.58 14.76
C LEU A 70 -17.95 3.07 14.87
N ALA A 71 -18.37 2.60 16.04
CA ALA A 71 -18.57 1.18 16.31
C ALA A 71 -19.74 0.59 15.51
N ARG A 72 -19.52 -0.61 14.96
CA ARG A 72 -20.52 -1.42 14.26
C ARG A 72 -21.08 -2.52 15.18
N PRO A 73 -22.24 -3.12 14.85
CA PRO A 73 -22.74 -4.28 15.58
C PRO A 73 -21.69 -5.41 15.64
N GLY A 74 -21.37 -5.88 16.84
CA GLY A 74 -20.33 -6.88 17.07
C GLY A 74 -19.00 -6.31 17.62
N ASP A 75 -18.78 -5.00 17.48
CA ASP A 75 -17.58 -4.34 18.01
C ASP A 75 -17.62 -4.20 19.55
N SER A 76 -16.46 -3.97 20.14
CA SER A 76 -16.30 -3.61 21.56
C SER A 76 -15.54 -2.30 21.69
N ILE A 77 -15.95 -1.43 22.60
CA ILE A 77 -15.23 -0.21 22.94
C ILE A 77 -14.25 -0.54 24.08
N LEU A 78 -12.96 -0.31 23.83
CA LEU A 78 -11.90 -0.48 24.82
C LEU A 78 -11.71 0.84 25.57
N LEU A 79 -11.98 0.84 26.88
CA LEU A 79 -11.66 1.97 27.75
C LEU A 79 -10.28 1.75 28.36
N LEU A 80 -9.35 2.65 28.10
CA LEU A 80 -7.98 2.62 28.64
C LEU A 80 -7.85 3.59 29.81
N LYS A 81 -6.74 3.53 30.54
CA LYS A 81 -6.33 4.55 31.52
C LYS A 81 -4.99 5.14 31.10
N ASP A 82 -4.87 6.46 31.19
CA ASP A 82 -3.58 7.13 31.10
C ASP A 82 -2.87 7.05 32.45
N ALA A 83 -1.58 6.71 32.43
CA ALA A 83 -0.75 6.62 33.62
C ALA A 83 -0.38 7.98 34.24
N SER A 84 -0.54 9.09 33.50
CA SER A 84 -0.11 10.43 33.92
C SER A 84 -1.14 11.18 34.78
N ASP A 85 -2.42 11.13 34.40
CA ASP A 85 -3.51 11.88 35.05
C ASP A 85 -4.74 11.01 35.40
N GLY A 86 -4.75 9.74 34.97
CA GLY A 86 -5.86 8.81 35.17
C GLY A 86 -7.02 8.97 34.19
N VAL A 87 -6.98 9.96 33.30
CA VAL A 87 -7.99 10.21 32.28
C VAL A 87 -7.61 9.47 31.01
N GLY A 88 -8.43 8.47 30.66
CA GLY A 88 -8.12 7.51 29.62
C GLY A 88 -8.46 7.92 28.20
N HIS A 89 -8.38 6.92 27.32
CA HIS A 89 -8.77 6.98 25.92
C HIS A 89 -9.77 5.86 25.59
N ALA A 90 -10.52 6.02 24.51
CA ALA A 90 -11.47 5.02 24.03
C ALA A 90 -11.10 4.57 22.61
N LEU A 91 -11.02 3.24 22.38
CA LEU A 91 -10.76 2.65 21.07
C LEU A 91 -11.91 1.74 20.64
N VAL A 92 -12.06 1.52 19.34
CA VAL A 92 -13.00 0.52 18.80
C VAL A 92 -12.23 -0.74 18.46
N ARG A 93 -12.58 -1.86 19.10
CA ARG A 93 -12.05 -3.19 18.80
C ARG A 93 -13.05 -3.97 17.96
N ARG A 94 -12.60 -4.44 16.80
CA ARG A 94 -13.38 -5.27 15.87
C ARG A 94 -13.36 -6.76 16.32
N PRO A 95 -14.30 -7.59 15.83
CA PRO A 95 -14.34 -9.02 16.13
C PRO A 95 -13.07 -9.79 15.73
N ASP A 96 -12.38 -9.33 14.68
CA ASP A 96 -11.12 -9.91 14.19
C ASP A 96 -9.91 -9.62 15.10
N GLY A 97 -10.10 -8.80 16.16
CA GLY A 97 -9.06 -8.43 17.11
C GLY A 97 -8.37 -7.10 16.81
N SER A 98 -8.57 -6.54 15.61
CA SER A 98 -8.03 -5.25 15.23
C SER A 98 -8.66 -4.10 16.02
N VAL A 99 -7.96 -2.98 16.03
CA VAL A 99 -8.32 -1.79 16.81
C VAL A 99 -8.25 -0.55 15.91
N VAL A 100 -9.21 0.34 16.08
CA VAL A 100 -9.29 1.63 15.40
C VAL A 100 -9.36 2.74 16.45
N ASP A 101 -8.52 3.75 16.28
CA ASP A 101 -8.55 4.96 17.09
C ASP A 101 -9.59 5.93 16.53
N PRO A 102 -10.60 6.37 17.30
CA PRO A 102 -11.61 7.30 16.81
C PRO A 102 -11.05 8.68 16.42
N ASN A 103 -9.86 9.04 16.88
CA ASN A 103 -9.18 10.27 16.43
C ASN A 103 -8.50 10.09 15.08
N HIS A 104 -8.19 8.84 14.70
CA HIS A 104 -7.61 8.46 13.41
C HIS A 104 -8.44 7.33 12.77
N PRO A 105 -9.70 7.59 12.40
CA PRO A 105 -10.65 6.54 12.01
C PRO A 105 -10.26 5.80 10.72
N THR A 106 -9.31 6.34 9.95
CA THR A 106 -8.75 5.75 8.74
C THR A 106 -7.55 4.83 9.01
N VAL A 107 -6.96 4.89 10.20
CA VAL A 107 -5.81 4.06 10.58
C VAL A 107 -6.30 2.82 11.32
N ARG A 108 -5.97 1.65 10.77
CA ARG A 108 -6.27 0.34 11.37
C ARG A 108 -5.00 -0.26 11.99
N TYR A 109 -5.13 -0.76 13.21
CA TYR A 109 -4.09 -1.53 13.90
C TYR A 109 -4.55 -2.98 14.00
N GLU A 110 -3.71 -3.93 13.58
CA GLU A 110 -4.08 -5.36 13.58
C GLU A 110 -4.23 -5.92 14.99
N THR A 111 -3.54 -5.32 15.98
CA THR A 111 -3.69 -5.69 17.39
C THR A 111 -3.68 -4.48 18.31
N LEU A 112 -4.25 -4.64 19.52
CA LEU A 112 -4.13 -3.64 20.57
C LEU A 112 -2.67 -3.37 20.96
N GLY A 113 -1.82 -4.41 20.95
CA GLY A 113 -0.40 -4.28 21.27
C GLY A 113 0.35 -3.34 20.32
N GLN A 114 -0.01 -3.37 19.03
CA GLN A 114 0.53 -2.46 18.02
C GLN A 114 0.20 -1.00 18.33
N TRP A 115 -1.05 -0.70 18.72
CA TRP A 115 -1.45 0.66 19.12
C TRP A 115 -0.79 1.08 20.44
N GLN A 116 -0.67 0.17 21.41
CA GLN A 116 -0.03 0.47 22.71
C GLN A 116 1.49 0.69 22.58
N ALA A 117 2.15 0.09 21.59
CA ALA A 117 3.56 0.34 21.31
C ALA A 117 3.82 1.79 20.88
N THR A 118 2.87 2.41 20.19
CA THR A 118 2.94 3.83 19.81
C THR A 118 2.38 4.77 20.89
N HIS A 119 1.58 4.25 21.84
CA HIS A 119 1.00 5.03 22.94
C HIS A 119 1.23 4.37 24.32
N PRO A 120 2.48 4.25 24.78
CA PRO A 120 2.85 3.44 25.96
C PRO A 120 2.25 3.93 27.29
N ARG A 121 1.75 5.17 27.34
CA ARG A 121 1.09 5.75 28.52
C ARG A 121 -0.29 5.13 28.81
N TYR A 122 -0.94 4.55 27.81
CA TYR A 122 -2.27 3.99 27.95
C TYR A 122 -2.23 2.49 28.30
N SER A 123 -2.87 2.15 29.41
CA SER A 123 -2.83 0.80 29.97
C SER A 123 -4.20 0.36 30.51
N GLN A 124 -4.26 -0.86 31.03
CA GLN A 124 -5.45 -1.46 31.64
C GLN A 124 -6.70 -1.44 30.75
N PRO A 125 -6.64 -1.94 29.51
CA PRO A 125 -7.79 -1.93 28.60
C PRO A 125 -8.94 -2.75 29.19
N VAL A 126 -10.14 -2.17 29.22
CA VAL A 126 -11.36 -2.92 29.57
C VAL A 126 -12.35 -2.88 28.40
N PRO A 127 -12.66 -4.04 27.78
CA PRO A 127 -13.62 -4.11 26.69
C PRO A 127 -15.05 -4.01 27.20
N VAL A 128 -15.84 -3.16 26.54
CA VAL A 128 -17.28 -3.04 26.74
C VAL A 128 -17.95 -3.25 25.39
N PRO A 129 -18.88 -4.22 25.24
CA PRO A 129 -19.59 -4.42 23.98
C PRO A 129 -20.28 -3.13 23.50
N ALA A 130 -20.09 -2.76 22.23
CA ALA A 130 -20.56 -1.48 21.70
C ALA A 130 -22.08 -1.31 21.85
N GLY A 131 -22.85 -2.38 21.66
CA GLY A 131 -24.31 -2.37 21.87
C GLY A 131 -24.72 -2.04 23.31
N LYS A 132 -23.96 -2.49 24.33
CA LYS A 132 -24.20 -2.12 25.73
C LYS A 132 -23.86 -0.65 25.98
N MET A 133 -22.76 -0.17 25.39
CA MET A 133 -22.34 1.23 25.51
C MET A 133 -23.39 2.17 24.90
N GLN A 134 -23.85 1.86 23.69
CA GLN A 134 -24.87 2.63 22.98
C GLN A 134 -26.20 2.66 23.77
N GLN A 135 -26.58 1.54 24.39
CA GLN A 135 -27.78 1.48 25.22
C GLN A 135 -27.70 2.39 26.47
N VAL A 136 -26.53 2.51 27.10
CA VAL A 136 -26.33 3.42 28.24
C VAL A 136 -26.30 4.89 27.79
N LEU A 137 -25.50 5.20 26.77
CA LEU A 137 -25.22 6.58 26.37
C LEU A 137 -26.36 7.25 25.61
N SER A 138 -27.24 6.48 24.97
CA SER A 138 -28.49 6.98 24.37
C SER A 138 -29.52 7.44 25.39
N SER A 139 -29.41 7.02 26.66
CA SER A 139 -30.23 7.55 27.76
C SER A 139 -29.53 8.76 28.37
N PRO A 140 -30.18 9.90 28.65
CA PRO A 140 -29.54 11.06 29.27
C PRO A 140 -28.98 10.77 30.69
N PRO A 141 -28.00 11.54 31.20
CA PRO A 141 -27.51 11.42 32.57
C PRO A 141 -28.64 11.49 33.61
N GLY A 142 -28.67 10.54 34.56
CA GLY A 142 -29.65 10.52 35.64
C GLY A 142 -30.02 9.11 36.11
N PRO A 143 -31.03 8.97 37.00
CA PRO A 143 -31.35 7.69 37.66
C PRO A 143 -31.68 6.54 36.72
N GLN A 144 -32.25 6.83 35.54
CA GLN A 144 -32.55 5.81 34.53
C GLN A 144 -31.27 5.25 33.90
N ARG A 145 -30.28 6.10 33.64
CA ARG A 145 -28.96 5.68 33.15
C ARG A 145 -28.20 4.87 34.22
N GLU A 146 -28.24 5.30 35.47
CA GLU A 146 -27.64 4.55 36.59
C GLU A 146 -28.21 3.13 36.71
N ALA A 147 -29.53 2.99 36.59
CA ALA A 147 -30.18 1.69 36.58
C ALA A 147 -29.75 0.82 35.39
N LEU A 148 -29.52 1.42 34.21
CA LEU A 148 -29.00 0.71 33.04
C LEU A 148 -27.54 0.27 33.23
N ILE A 149 -26.67 1.14 33.77
CA ILE A 149 -25.27 0.81 34.09
C ILE A 149 -25.23 -0.40 35.03
N GLN A 150 -26.05 -0.40 36.08
CA GLN A 150 -26.13 -1.51 37.03
C GLN A 150 -26.68 -2.79 36.37
N LYS A 151 -27.78 -2.67 35.61
CA LYS A 151 -28.44 -3.81 34.93
C LYS A 151 -27.53 -4.49 33.90
N LEU A 152 -26.70 -3.72 33.20
CA LEU A 152 -25.81 -4.23 32.15
C LEU A 152 -24.45 -4.72 32.69
N GLY A 153 -24.22 -4.58 33.99
CA GLY A 153 -22.99 -5.00 34.68
C GLY A 153 -21.80 -4.09 34.41
N LEU A 154 -22.04 -2.80 34.13
CA LEU A 154 -21.00 -1.84 33.73
C LEU A 154 -20.47 -0.99 34.90
N SER A 155 -20.94 -1.20 36.12
CA SER A 155 -20.54 -0.41 37.29
C SER A 155 -19.01 -0.39 37.52
N GLY A 156 -18.29 -1.47 37.19
CA GLY A 156 -16.83 -1.54 37.36
C GLY A 156 -16.01 -0.70 36.36
N VAL A 157 -16.65 -0.18 35.31
CA VAL A 157 -16.02 0.66 34.27
C VAL A 157 -16.65 2.04 34.17
N ALA A 158 -17.77 2.28 34.84
CA ALA A 158 -18.58 3.47 34.64
C ALA A 158 -17.91 4.77 35.12
N ASP A 159 -17.03 4.67 36.12
CA ASP A 159 -16.21 5.77 36.63
C ASP A 159 -14.97 6.08 35.79
N ARG A 160 -14.65 5.25 34.78
CA ARG A 160 -13.46 5.49 33.95
C ARG A 160 -13.66 6.74 33.11
N GLN A 161 -12.82 7.74 33.36
CA GLN A 161 -12.81 8.97 32.59
C GLN A 161 -12.14 8.77 31.23
N VAL A 162 -12.67 9.41 30.21
CA VAL A 162 -12.12 9.51 28.86
C VAL A 162 -12.03 10.98 28.51
N ALA A 163 -10.84 11.45 28.13
CA ALA A 163 -10.62 12.84 27.71
C ALA A 163 -10.98 13.04 26.23
N ASP A 164 -10.99 14.31 25.82
CA ASP A 164 -10.86 14.71 24.43
C ASP A 164 -9.71 14.00 23.74
N GLY A 165 -9.82 13.90 22.41
CA GLY A 165 -8.71 13.49 21.58
C GLY A 165 -7.51 14.39 21.78
N GLU A 166 -6.33 13.88 21.43
CA GLU A 166 -5.11 14.65 21.53
C GLU A 166 -5.29 16.00 20.82
N ARG A 167 -5.18 17.10 21.55
CA ARG A 167 -5.20 18.43 20.97
C ARG A 167 -3.80 18.74 20.45
N TRP A 168 -3.68 19.01 19.17
CA TRP A 168 -2.42 19.34 18.53
C TRP A 168 -2.46 20.76 17.99
N VAL A 169 -1.36 21.47 18.15
CA VAL A 169 -1.21 22.83 17.66
C VAL A 169 0.11 22.97 16.90
N SER A 170 0.15 23.92 15.99
CA SER A 170 1.35 24.30 15.24
C SER A 170 1.60 25.80 15.38
N PRO A 171 2.87 26.25 15.39
CA PRO A 171 3.20 27.66 15.20
C PRO A 171 2.56 28.20 13.92
N ILE A 172 2.06 29.45 13.95
CA ILE A 172 1.51 30.16 12.78
C ILE A 172 2.60 30.87 11.94
N LYS A 173 3.84 30.80 12.40
CA LYS A 173 5.01 31.44 11.80
C LYS A 173 6.28 30.78 12.34
N ASN A 174 7.41 31.15 11.73
CA ASN A 174 8.73 30.73 12.18
C ASN A 174 9.20 31.47 13.44
N ASP A 175 10.20 30.90 14.10
CA ASP A 175 10.92 31.47 15.24
C ASP A 175 10.06 31.76 16.50
N ILE A 176 9.12 30.88 16.83
CA ILE A 176 8.28 31.01 18.04
C ILE A 176 8.97 30.39 19.25
N ASN A 177 9.11 31.17 20.32
CA ASN A 177 9.76 30.71 21.54
C ASN A 177 8.82 29.91 22.43
N THR A 178 9.30 28.77 22.92
CA THR A 178 8.69 28.03 24.04
C THR A 178 9.44 28.31 25.34
N ARG A 179 8.74 28.19 26.47
CA ARG A 179 9.16 28.70 27.78
C ARG A 179 9.01 27.65 28.87
N ALA A 180 9.81 27.72 29.93
CA ALA A 180 9.72 26.79 31.06
C ALA A 180 8.50 27.04 31.98
N SER A 181 7.88 28.22 31.86
CA SER A 181 6.72 28.64 32.64
C SER A 181 5.81 29.52 31.79
N PRO A 182 4.50 29.63 32.08
CA PRO A 182 3.59 30.50 31.34
C PRO A 182 3.97 31.96 31.58
N GLY A 183 4.57 32.61 30.57
CA GLY A 183 4.95 34.01 30.65
C GLY A 183 6.21 34.36 29.84
N THR A 184 6.31 35.62 29.44
CA THR A 184 7.46 36.16 28.69
C THR A 184 8.75 36.25 29.51
N GLN A 185 8.63 36.15 30.84
CA GLN A 185 9.76 36.08 31.78
C GLN A 185 10.23 34.65 32.04
N GLY A 186 9.51 33.64 31.54
CA GLY A 186 9.94 32.25 31.65
C GLY A 186 11.25 32.01 30.91
N THR A 187 12.07 31.10 31.41
CA THR A 187 13.31 30.71 30.72
C THR A 187 12.98 30.15 29.35
N TRP A 188 13.75 30.54 28.34
CA TRP A 188 13.65 29.98 27.00
C TRP A 188 13.98 28.49 27.01
N VAL A 189 13.14 27.68 26.35
CA VAL A 189 13.33 26.23 26.24
C VAL A 189 13.77 25.86 24.83
N ALA A 190 13.00 26.28 23.83
CA ALA A 190 13.28 26.03 22.43
C ALA A 190 12.65 27.10 21.53
N THR A 191 13.04 27.09 20.27
CA THR A 191 12.43 27.86 19.19
C THR A 191 11.81 26.90 18.19
N LEU A 192 10.61 27.20 17.71
CA LEU A 192 9.84 26.34 16.80
C LEU A 192 9.38 27.11 15.58
N ASP A 193 9.33 26.40 14.46
CA ASP A 193 8.94 26.93 13.17
C ASP A 193 7.52 26.53 12.75
N GLU A 194 6.97 27.22 11.75
CA GLU A 194 5.67 26.90 11.17
C GLU A 194 5.67 25.43 10.67
N GLY A 195 4.59 24.71 10.97
CA GLY A 195 4.43 23.30 10.64
C GLY A 195 4.87 22.33 11.74
N ALA A 196 5.67 22.76 12.72
CA ALA A 196 6.03 21.94 13.87
C ALA A 196 4.77 21.51 14.66
N LYS A 197 4.63 20.20 14.94
CA LYS A 197 3.47 19.67 15.67
C LYS A 197 3.77 19.59 17.16
N MET A 198 2.91 20.18 17.97
CA MET A 198 3.00 20.19 19.42
C MET A 198 1.72 19.66 20.04
N LYS A 199 1.84 18.73 20.98
CA LYS A 199 0.69 18.18 21.69
C LYS A 199 0.34 19.05 22.88
N VAL A 200 -0.89 19.54 22.97
CA VAL A 200 -1.35 20.33 24.12
C VAL A 200 -1.62 19.41 25.30
N LEU A 201 -0.89 19.65 26.39
CA LEU A 201 -1.02 18.97 27.68
C LEU A 201 -1.96 19.71 28.64
N GLY A 202 -2.16 21.01 28.41
CA GLY A 202 -3.04 21.85 29.22
C GLY A 202 -2.85 23.34 28.91
N GLU A 203 -3.46 24.19 29.72
CA GLU A 203 -3.34 25.65 29.62
C GLU A 203 -3.28 26.29 31.00
N ASN A 204 -2.87 27.56 31.07
CA ASN A 204 -2.94 28.33 32.32
C ASN A 204 -4.37 28.81 32.59
N ASP A 205 -4.64 29.27 33.81
CA ASP A 205 -6.00 29.65 34.27
C ASP A 205 -6.75 30.62 33.34
N ASP A 206 -6.02 31.51 32.65
CA ASP A 206 -6.58 32.50 31.73
C ASP A 206 -6.53 32.09 30.24
N GLY A 207 -6.09 30.86 29.92
CA GLY A 207 -6.02 30.31 28.55
C GLY A 207 -5.02 31.00 27.61
N THR A 208 -4.15 31.86 28.14
CA THR A 208 -3.19 32.66 27.35
C THR A 208 -1.93 31.89 26.97
N TRP A 209 -1.62 30.81 27.70
CA TRP A 209 -0.46 29.96 27.49
C TRP A 209 -0.89 28.50 27.46
N LEU A 210 -0.40 27.77 26.46
CA LEU A 210 -0.58 26.34 26.32
C LEU A 210 0.65 25.65 26.88
N ASN A 211 0.46 24.67 27.77
CA ASN A 211 1.48 23.70 28.10
C ASN A 211 1.47 22.64 26.99
N VAL A 212 2.60 22.44 26.34
CA VAL A 212 2.74 21.57 25.18
C VAL A 212 3.90 20.60 25.34
N GLU A 213 3.77 19.42 24.76
CA GLU A 213 4.85 18.47 24.55
C GLU A 213 5.41 18.65 23.14
N LEU A 214 6.73 18.82 23.06
CA LEU A 214 7.48 18.88 21.81
C LEU A 214 7.76 17.46 21.29
N GLU A 215 8.14 17.33 20.02
CA GLU A 215 8.45 16.04 19.37
C GLU A 215 9.47 15.18 20.14
N ASN A 216 10.43 15.82 20.83
CA ASN A 216 11.43 15.15 21.64
C ASN A 216 10.95 14.79 23.07
N GLY A 217 9.67 14.94 23.38
CA GLY A 217 9.07 14.68 24.69
C GLY A 217 9.27 15.79 25.72
N THR A 218 9.90 16.92 25.35
CA THR A 218 10.10 18.04 26.28
C THR A 218 8.79 18.80 26.49
N GLN A 219 8.43 19.05 27.74
CA GLN A 219 7.29 19.93 28.05
C GLN A 219 7.72 21.39 28.08
N ALA A 220 6.92 22.26 27.46
CA ALA A 220 7.17 23.68 27.43
C ALA A 220 5.86 24.48 27.29
N TRP A 221 5.93 25.77 27.58
CA TRP A 221 4.82 26.69 27.47
C TRP A 221 4.95 27.53 26.19
N VAL A 222 3.89 27.60 25.40
CA VAL A 222 3.79 28.42 24.18
C VAL A 222 2.63 29.41 24.31
N TYR A 223 2.82 30.61 23.76
CA TYR A 223 1.78 31.63 23.81
C TYR A 223 0.66 31.28 22.82
N ALA A 224 -0.55 31.07 23.32
CA ALA A 224 -1.66 30.48 22.54
C ALA A 224 -1.99 31.25 21.24
N PRO A 225 -2.01 32.61 21.22
CA PRO A 225 -2.30 33.38 20.00
C PRO A 225 -1.27 33.24 18.87
N LEU A 226 -0.14 32.58 19.12
CA LEU A 226 0.88 32.29 18.12
C LEU A 226 0.79 30.86 17.58
N THR A 227 -0.29 30.15 17.90
CA THR A 227 -0.54 28.79 17.46
C THR A 227 -1.86 28.69 16.71
N GLN A 228 -1.95 27.71 15.83
CA GLN A 228 -3.18 27.27 15.18
C GLN A 228 -3.40 25.79 15.45
N GLU A 229 -4.65 25.35 15.42
CA GLU A 229 -4.99 23.94 15.51
C GLU A 229 -4.28 23.16 14.39
N ALA A 230 -3.82 21.96 14.74
CA ALA A 230 -3.13 21.06 13.84
C ALA A 230 -3.71 19.66 14.00
N GLU A 231 -3.63 18.88 12.93
CA GLU A 231 -3.89 17.45 13.04
C GLU A 231 -2.73 16.77 13.79
N ALA A 232 -3.07 15.72 14.53
CA ALA A 232 -2.09 14.85 15.15
C ALA A 232 -1.14 14.28 14.08
N PRO A 233 0.17 14.20 14.36
CA PRO A 233 1.10 13.52 13.46
C PRO A 233 0.63 12.09 13.27
N LEU A 234 0.75 11.59 12.03
CA LEU A 234 0.42 10.20 11.75
C LEU A 234 1.27 9.30 12.65
N PRO A 235 0.68 8.26 13.27
CA PRO A 235 1.43 7.30 14.07
C PRO A 235 2.54 6.69 13.19
N PRO A 236 3.72 6.40 13.75
CA PRO A 236 4.76 5.71 12.99
C PRO A 236 4.19 4.37 12.50
N PRO A 237 4.50 3.97 11.25
CA PRO A 237 4.06 2.68 10.74
C PRO A 237 4.55 1.57 11.67
N PRO A 238 3.79 0.46 11.81
CA PRO A 238 4.26 -0.67 12.58
C PRO A 238 5.65 -1.11 12.10
N PRO A 239 6.51 -1.62 13.00
CA PRO A 239 7.75 -2.23 12.55
C PRO A 239 7.41 -3.34 11.54
N PRO A 240 8.17 -3.44 10.43
CA PRO A 240 7.90 -4.45 9.41
C PRO A 240 7.95 -5.83 10.06
N GLN A 241 6.97 -6.69 9.72
CA GLN A 241 6.96 -8.08 10.14
C GLN A 241 8.24 -8.76 9.65
N PRO A 242 8.84 -9.71 10.41
CA PRO A 242 9.90 -10.55 9.88
C PRO A 242 9.42 -11.23 8.61
N TRP A 243 10.25 -11.22 7.57
CA TRP A 243 9.94 -11.93 6.34
C TRP A 243 9.85 -13.44 6.63
N GLU A 244 8.73 -14.06 6.27
CA GLU A 244 8.55 -15.51 6.30
C GLU A 244 8.52 -16.02 4.85
N SER A 245 9.38 -16.99 4.54
CA SER A 245 9.45 -17.56 3.21
C SER A 245 8.11 -18.22 2.85
N PRO A 246 7.50 -17.90 1.70
CA PRO A 246 6.29 -18.56 1.24
C PRO A 246 6.54 -20.01 0.80
N VAL A 247 7.81 -20.40 0.64
CA VAL A 247 8.22 -21.73 0.18
C VAL A 247 8.43 -22.67 1.37
N PRO A 248 7.67 -23.78 1.49
CA PRO A 248 7.93 -24.77 2.53
C PRO A 248 9.31 -25.42 2.37
N GLN A 249 10.01 -25.63 3.48
CA GLN A 249 11.38 -26.21 3.48
C GLN A 249 11.50 -27.54 2.72
N TRP A 250 10.51 -28.43 2.82
CA TRP A 250 10.56 -29.69 2.08
C TRP A 250 10.48 -29.52 0.56
N VAL A 251 9.81 -28.46 0.07
CA VAL A 251 9.72 -28.10 -1.35
C VAL A 251 11.06 -27.53 -1.82
N ALA A 252 11.64 -26.64 -1.02
CA ALA A 252 12.96 -26.05 -1.24
C ALA A 252 14.04 -27.14 -1.37
N ASP A 253 14.13 -28.01 -0.35
CA ASP A 253 15.08 -29.12 -0.29
C ASP A 253 14.80 -30.24 -1.31
N GLY A 254 13.61 -30.26 -1.92
CA GLY A 254 13.16 -31.37 -2.76
C GLY A 254 13.06 -32.69 -1.99
N THR A 255 12.67 -32.63 -0.71
CA THR A 255 12.57 -33.78 0.18
C THR A 255 11.13 -34.27 0.32
N ARG A 256 10.97 -35.43 0.95
CA ARG A 256 9.68 -36.10 1.13
C ARG A 256 8.60 -35.13 1.66
N PRO A 257 7.44 -35.02 1.00
CA PRO A 257 6.30 -34.29 1.53
C PRO A 257 5.85 -34.79 2.92
N PRO A 258 5.43 -33.91 3.84
CA PRO A 258 5.08 -34.30 5.21
C PRO A 258 3.86 -35.22 5.29
N ASP A 259 2.96 -35.16 4.31
CA ASP A 259 1.74 -35.95 4.20
C ASP A 259 1.96 -37.36 3.63
N ILE A 260 3.10 -37.63 3.00
CA ILE A 260 3.45 -38.96 2.48
C ILE A 260 4.26 -39.73 3.52
N GLU A 261 3.75 -40.89 3.95
CA GLU A 261 4.48 -41.75 4.89
C GLU A 261 5.84 -42.21 4.33
N VAL A 262 6.87 -42.27 5.20
CA VAL A 262 8.26 -42.54 4.79
C VAL A 262 8.43 -43.87 4.06
N HIS A 263 7.69 -44.89 4.46
CA HIS A 263 7.76 -46.21 3.85
C HIS A 263 7.12 -46.21 2.44
N VAL A 264 6.09 -45.40 2.23
CA VAL A 264 5.47 -45.18 0.91
C VAL A 264 6.43 -44.41 0.03
N TRP A 265 7.01 -43.31 0.53
CA TRP A 265 7.99 -42.51 -0.21
C TRP A 265 9.19 -43.31 -0.68
N ASN A 266 9.77 -44.13 0.20
CA ASN A 266 10.94 -44.95 -0.14
C ASN A 266 10.61 -46.09 -1.11
N ALA A 267 9.35 -46.49 -1.22
CA ALA A 267 8.90 -47.50 -2.19
C ALA A 267 8.62 -46.90 -3.58
N LEU A 268 8.50 -45.58 -3.72
CA LEU A 268 8.25 -44.93 -5.00
C LEU A 268 9.50 -44.96 -5.90
N PRO A 269 9.33 -45.15 -7.21
CA PRO A 269 10.39 -44.91 -8.19
C PRO A 269 10.99 -43.51 -8.05
N LYS A 270 12.23 -43.33 -8.53
CA LYS A 270 12.88 -42.02 -8.50
C LYS A 270 12.09 -40.99 -9.32
N GLU A 271 11.62 -41.37 -10.51
CA GLU A 271 10.87 -40.45 -11.38
C GLU A 271 9.59 -39.97 -10.71
N SER A 272 8.85 -40.86 -10.03
CA SER A 272 7.62 -40.49 -9.32
C SER A 272 7.89 -39.53 -8.15
N ARG A 273 9.03 -39.68 -7.46
CA ARG A 273 9.42 -38.74 -6.40
C ARG A 273 9.75 -37.37 -6.97
N GLU A 274 10.51 -37.32 -8.07
CA GLU A 274 10.85 -36.09 -8.77
C GLU A 274 9.60 -35.38 -9.29
N GLU A 275 8.64 -36.10 -9.86
CA GLU A 275 7.36 -35.57 -10.33
C GLU A 275 6.52 -34.96 -9.20
N ILE A 276 6.48 -35.61 -8.02
CA ILE A 276 5.79 -35.08 -6.83
C ILE A 276 6.43 -33.76 -6.37
N ILE A 277 7.76 -33.71 -6.29
CA ILE A 277 8.48 -32.48 -5.91
C ILE A 277 8.25 -31.37 -6.93
N GLN A 278 8.36 -31.69 -8.22
CA GLN A 278 8.15 -30.73 -9.30
C GLN A 278 6.73 -30.15 -9.26
N THR A 279 5.72 -31.00 -9.09
CA THR A 279 4.32 -30.57 -8.98
C THR A 279 4.11 -29.66 -7.76
N ALA A 280 4.77 -29.96 -6.64
CA ALA A 280 4.69 -29.12 -5.45
C ALA A 280 5.36 -27.76 -5.65
N ARG A 281 6.53 -27.71 -6.30
CA ARG A 281 7.24 -26.47 -6.63
C ARG A 281 6.41 -25.59 -7.57
N GLU A 282 5.88 -26.16 -8.65
CA GLU A 282 5.01 -25.42 -9.58
C GLU A 282 3.76 -24.89 -8.89
N LYS A 283 3.17 -25.65 -7.97
CA LYS A 283 2.02 -25.21 -7.18
C LYS A 283 2.37 -24.00 -6.31
N VAL A 284 3.49 -24.02 -5.59
CA VAL A 284 3.94 -22.89 -4.75
C VAL A 284 4.18 -21.65 -5.62
N VAL A 285 4.85 -21.79 -6.76
CA VAL A 285 5.07 -20.67 -7.69
C VAL A 285 3.77 -20.13 -8.25
N ALA A 286 2.81 -21.00 -8.62
CA ALA A 286 1.49 -20.57 -9.09
C ALA A 286 0.65 -19.88 -8.01
N GLU A 287 0.85 -20.21 -6.72
CA GLU A 287 0.20 -19.53 -5.60
C GLU A 287 0.82 -18.15 -5.33
N MET A 288 2.14 -18.02 -5.52
CA MET A 288 2.85 -16.74 -5.46
C MET A 288 2.52 -15.85 -6.67
N TRP A 289 2.25 -16.45 -7.83
CA TRP A 289 1.96 -15.79 -9.11
C TRP A 289 0.62 -16.27 -9.67
N PRO A 290 -0.51 -15.88 -9.05
CA PRO A 290 -1.82 -16.31 -9.51
C PRO A 290 -2.04 -15.89 -10.97
N MET A 291 -2.79 -16.71 -11.71
CA MET A 291 -3.17 -16.37 -13.08
C MET A 291 -3.97 -15.06 -13.09
N PRO A 292 -3.61 -14.06 -13.92
CA PRO A 292 -4.36 -12.81 -13.99
C PRO A 292 -5.76 -13.03 -14.52
N GLU A 293 -6.61 -12.04 -14.29
CA GLU A 293 -7.86 -11.92 -15.04
C GLU A 293 -7.58 -11.81 -16.54
N PHE A 294 -8.13 -12.75 -17.30
CA PHE A 294 -7.95 -12.80 -18.74
C PHE A 294 -8.89 -11.82 -19.46
N ASP A 295 -8.34 -10.82 -20.13
CA ASP A 295 -9.10 -10.00 -21.08
C ASP A 295 -9.20 -10.72 -22.44
N VAL A 296 -10.38 -11.24 -22.75
CA VAL A 296 -10.69 -11.93 -24.03
C VAL A 296 -10.49 -11.04 -25.26
N ASN A 297 -10.47 -9.71 -25.07
CA ASN A 297 -10.19 -8.71 -26.11
C ASN A 297 -8.79 -8.11 -25.99
N GLY A 298 -7.97 -8.63 -25.07
CA GLY A 298 -6.60 -8.22 -24.87
C GLY A 298 -5.71 -8.54 -26.07
N PRO A 299 -4.53 -7.92 -26.14
CA PRO A 299 -3.56 -8.20 -27.19
C PRO A 299 -3.09 -9.67 -27.15
N PRO A 300 -2.65 -10.24 -28.29
CA PRO A 300 -2.08 -11.58 -28.32
C PRO A 300 -0.82 -11.69 -27.47
N PRO A 301 -0.53 -12.87 -26.90
CA PRO A 301 0.79 -13.16 -26.38
C PRO A 301 1.84 -13.14 -27.52
N PRO A 302 3.13 -12.87 -27.24
CA PRO A 302 4.18 -12.81 -28.25
C PRO A 302 4.33 -14.10 -29.09
N SER A 303 3.96 -15.24 -28.52
CA SER A 303 3.99 -16.56 -29.17
C SER A 303 2.93 -16.74 -30.26
N VAL A 304 1.92 -15.86 -30.34
CA VAL A 304 0.80 -15.99 -31.28
C VAL A 304 0.72 -14.79 -32.23
N ALA A 305 0.76 -15.08 -33.52
CA ALA A 305 0.61 -14.06 -34.55
C ALA A 305 -0.75 -13.34 -34.43
N PRO A 306 -0.82 -12.00 -34.56
CA PRO A 306 -2.06 -11.24 -34.41
C PRO A 306 -3.19 -11.74 -35.31
N MET A 307 -2.88 -12.09 -36.57
CA MET A 307 -3.87 -12.66 -37.49
C MET A 307 -4.48 -13.96 -36.96
N VAL A 308 -3.69 -14.82 -36.29
CA VAL A 308 -4.20 -16.07 -35.70
C VAL A 308 -5.06 -15.74 -34.48
N TRP A 309 -4.59 -14.83 -33.62
CA TRP A 309 -5.32 -14.39 -32.43
C TRP A 309 -6.70 -13.83 -32.73
N ASP A 310 -6.78 -12.95 -33.73
CA ASP A 310 -8.04 -12.30 -34.14
C ASP A 310 -9.08 -13.32 -34.64
N HIS A 311 -8.64 -14.46 -35.15
CA HIS A 311 -9.50 -15.52 -35.67
C HIS A 311 -9.78 -16.64 -34.66
N LEU A 312 -9.12 -16.65 -33.50
CA LEU A 312 -9.41 -17.61 -32.43
C LEU A 312 -10.73 -17.24 -31.73
N PRO A 313 -11.62 -18.22 -31.45
CA PRO A 313 -12.76 -18.00 -30.56
C PRO A 313 -12.28 -17.70 -29.13
N ALA A 314 -13.14 -17.09 -28.31
CA ALA A 314 -12.79 -16.70 -26.93
C ALA A 314 -12.23 -17.86 -26.10
N GLU A 315 -12.84 -19.05 -26.18
CA GLU A 315 -12.36 -20.27 -25.50
C GLU A 315 -10.96 -20.68 -25.96
N GLY A 316 -10.65 -20.49 -27.25
CA GLY A 316 -9.33 -20.76 -27.82
C GLY A 316 -8.28 -19.78 -27.30
N ARG A 317 -8.63 -18.49 -27.21
CA ARG A 317 -7.75 -17.46 -26.65
C ARG A 317 -7.47 -17.68 -25.17
N GLU A 318 -8.49 -18.05 -24.38
CA GLU A 318 -8.33 -18.39 -22.97
C GLU A 318 -7.44 -19.63 -22.78
N THR A 319 -7.59 -20.64 -23.64
CA THR A 319 -6.75 -21.85 -23.61
C THR A 319 -5.28 -21.51 -23.87
N VAL A 320 -5.00 -20.71 -24.90
CA VAL A 320 -3.64 -20.24 -25.19
C VAL A 320 -3.09 -19.46 -24.00
N PHE A 321 -3.85 -18.51 -23.47
CA PHE A 321 -3.43 -17.70 -22.32
C PHE A 321 -3.05 -18.57 -21.12
N ARG A 322 -3.88 -19.57 -20.80
CA ARG A 322 -3.61 -20.52 -19.71
C ARG A 322 -2.34 -21.34 -19.96
N GLN A 323 -2.09 -21.76 -21.20
CA GLN A 323 -0.89 -22.51 -21.56
C GLN A 323 0.37 -21.66 -21.41
N GLU A 324 0.33 -20.39 -21.82
CA GLU A 324 1.42 -19.42 -21.65
C GLU A 324 1.70 -19.15 -20.17
N TRP A 325 0.66 -18.91 -19.37
CA TRP A 325 0.82 -18.74 -17.92
C TRP A 325 1.42 -19.99 -17.26
N GLN A 326 0.96 -21.18 -17.63
CA GLN A 326 1.57 -22.43 -17.14
C GLN A 326 3.02 -22.60 -17.59
N ALA A 327 3.39 -22.15 -18.79
CA ALA A 327 4.77 -22.17 -19.25
C ALA A 327 5.65 -21.20 -18.45
N ALA A 328 5.15 -20.00 -18.16
CA ALA A 328 5.80 -19.02 -17.29
C ALA A 328 5.99 -19.56 -15.86
N VAL A 329 4.98 -20.21 -15.28
CA VAL A 329 5.10 -20.87 -13.97
C VAL A 329 6.20 -21.94 -13.99
N ARG A 330 6.27 -22.78 -15.02
CA ARG A 330 7.31 -23.82 -15.14
C ARG A 330 8.71 -23.23 -15.29
N GLU A 331 8.85 -22.22 -16.14
CA GLU A 331 10.12 -21.52 -16.36
C GLU A 331 10.60 -20.86 -15.05
N GLN A 332 9.71 -20.14 -14.37
CA GLN A 332 9.99 -19.51 -13.08
C GLN A 332 10.35 -20.54 -12.00
N THR A 333 9.67 -21.67 -11.99
CA THR A 333 9.99 -22.79 -11.09
C THR A 333 11.43 -23.27 -11.31
N SER A 334 11.87 -23.40 -12.57
CA SER A 334 13.25 -23.78 -12.86
C SER A 334 14.25 -22.74 -12.37
N PHE A 335 14.01 -21.45 -12.62
CA PHE A 335 14.91 -20.39 -12.13
C PHE A 335 15.04 -20.37 -10.61
N LEU A 336 13.92 -20.52 -9.90
CA LEU A 336 13.91 -20.46 -8.43
C LEU A 336 14.58 -21.67 -7.78
N PHE A 337 14.35 -22.87 -8.32
CA PHE A 337 14.75 -24.12 -7.65
C PHE A 337 15.93 -24.86 -8.29
N ASP A 338 16.21 -24.64 -9.58
CA ASP A 338 17.38 -25.20 -10.27
C ASP A 338 18.54 -24.18 -10.32
N GLY A 339 18.23 -22.91 -10.06
CA GLY A 339 19.18 -21.80 -10.00
C GLY A 339 19.28 -21.02 -11.31
N VAL A 340 19.84 -19.81 -11.21
CA VAL A 340 20.04 -18.88 -12.33
C VAL A 340 21.50 -18.88 -12.75
N LYS A 341 21.78 -18.92 -14.05
CA LYS A 341 23.16 -18.82 -14.57
C LYS A 341 23.81 -17.49 -14.19
N GLU A 342 25.12 -17.53 -13.97
CA GLU A 342 25.92 -16.33 -13.72
C GLU A 342 25.74 -15.30 -14.84
N GLY A 343 25.47 -14.06 -14.44
CA GLY A 343 25.22 -12.97 -15.39
C GLY A 343 23.81 -12.96 -15.99
N GLY A 344 22.89 -13.76 -15.44
CA GLY A 344 21.46 -13.71 -15.69
C GLY A 344 20.97 -14.27 -17.02
N GLU A 345 19.68 -14.56 -17.07
CA GLU A 345 18.99 -15.24 -18.15
C GLU A 345 17.87 -14.37 -18.73
N VAL A 346 17.64 -14.48 -20.04
CA VAL A 346 16.47 -13.84 -20.68
C VAL A 346 15.29 -14.76 -20.48
N VAL A 347 14.13 -14.17 -20.23
CA VAL A 347 12.90 -14.91 -20.00
C VAL A 347 12.22 -15.19 -21.33
N ASP A 348 11.87 -16.45 -21.58
CA ASP A 348 11.15 -16.88 -22.77
C ASP A 348 9.63 -16.66 -22.63
N HIS A 349 9.09 -16.86 -21.42
CA HIS A 349 7.69 -16.66 -21.08
C HIS A 349 7.60 -15.56 -20.00
N PRO A 350 7.74 -14.27 -20.39
CA PRO A 350 7.54 -13.18 -19.44
C PRO A 350 6.16 -13.35 -18.81
N PHE A 351 6.07 -13.14 -17.49
CA PHE A 351 4.78 -13.15 -16.84
C PHE A 351 3.95 -12.02 -17.43
N VAL A 352 3.04 -12.39 -18.31
CA VAL A 352 2.16 -11.48 -19.01
C VAL A 352 1.23 -10.86 -17.96
N GLY A 353 1.53 -9.63 -17.54
CA GLY A 353 0.59 -8.78 -16.81
C GLY A 353 0.12 -9.25 -15.43
N VAL A 354 1.01 -9.66 -14.53
CA VAL A 354 0.69 -9.90 -13.10
C VAL A 354 1.82 -9.35 -12.24
N ASP A 355 1.72 -8.31 -11.41
CA ASP A 355 0.60 -7.60 -10.79
C ASP A 355 0.79 -6.08 -10.82
N SER A 356 0.04 -5.42 -11.68
CA SER A 356 -0.47 -4.05 -11.53
C SER A 356 -1.14 -3.73 -12.87
N ALA A 357 -1.58 -2.52 -13.13
CA ALA A 357 -2.08 -2.10 -14.44
C ALA A 357 -0.99 -2.15 -15.56
N LEU A 358 -0.08 -3.14 -15.57
CA LEU A 358 1.26 -3.10 -16.15
C LEU A 358 1.44 -3.99 -17.37
N GLY A 359 1.63 -3.36 -18.51
CA GLY A 359 2.35 -3.94 -19.64
C GLY A 359 1.47 -4.23 -20.85
N ARG A 360 0.63 -3.27 -21.26
CA ARG A 360 -0.05 -3.36 -22.56
C ARG A 360 0.89 -3.26 -23.77
N GLY A 361 2.17 -2.94 -23.55
CA GLY A 361 3.19 -2.89 -24.60
C GLY A 361 3.66 -4.29 -24.97
N LYS A 362 3.69 -4.60 -26.27
CA LYS A 362 4.25 -5.89 -26.73
C LYS A 362 5.78 -5.89 -26.56
N VAL A 363 6.34 -7.07 -26.28
CA VAL A 363 7.76 -7.32 -26.57
C VAL A 363 7.99 -6.94 -28.04
N ASP A 364 9.01 -6.12 -28.27
CA ASP A 364 9.38 -5.53 -29.57
C ASP A 364 8.43 -4.53 -30.24
N GLU A 365 7.30 -4.11 -29.65
CA GLU A 365 6.33 -3.22 -30.35
C GLU A 365 6.96 -1.93 -30.88
N TRP A 366 7.76 -1.28 -30.07
CA TRP A 366 8.56 -0.10 -30.40
C TRP A 366 9.97 -0.37 -30.93
N SER A 367 10.37 -1.63 -31.13
CA SER A 367 11.63 -1.92 -31.84
C SER A 367 11.61 -1.34 -33.26
N GLU A 368 10.42 -1.13 -33.83
CA GLU A 368 10.23 -0.42 -35.10
C GLU A 368 10.71 1.03 -35.07
N PHE A 369 10.69 1.67 -33.90
CA PHE A 369 11.19 3.03 -33.68
C PHE A 369 12.65 3.07 -33.22
N ALA A 370 13.28 1.90 -33.06
CA ALA A 370 14.71 1.83 -32.82
C ALA A 370 15.45 2.47 -34.00
N VAL A 371 16.53 3.18 -33.70
CA VAL A 371 17.29 3.96 -34.70
C VAL A 371 17.82 3.08 -35.83
N ASN A 372 18.11 1.80 -35.54
CA ASN A 372 18.27 0.75 -36.54
C ASN A 372 17.98 -0.64 -35.92
N PRO A 373 17.75 -1.69 -36.74
CA PRO A 373 17.39 -3.03 -36.27
C PRO A 373 18.42 -3.71 -35.36
N ASN A 374 19.68 -3.25 -35.36
CA ASN A 374 20.76 -3.81 -34.54
C ASN A 374 21.14 -2.89 -33.36
N SER A 375 20.38 -1.83 -33.14
CA SER A 375 20.60 -0.91 -32.02
C SER A 375 19.85 -1.37 -30.78
N ALA A 376 20.26 -0.88 -29.61
CA ALA A 376 19.50 -1.10 -28.38
C ALA A 376 18.06 -0.59 -28.56
N ALA A 377 17.07 -1.33 -28.03
CA ALA A 377 15.66 -0.99 -28.15
C ALA A 377 15.34 0.42 -27.62
N GLN A 378 15.98 0.84 -26.52
CA GLN A 378 15.80 2.21 -26.00
C GLN A 378 16.38 3.33 -26.88
N TYR A 379 17.15 3.00 -27.92
CA TYR A 379 17.72 4.00 -28.83
C TYR A 379 16.67 4.39 -29.86
N LEU A 380 15.82 5.33 -29.48
CA LEU A 380 14.64 5.68 -30.26
C LEU A 380 14.86 6.90 -31.16
N ASN A 381 14.21 6.87 -32.31
CA ASN A 381 13.98 8.03 -33.16
C ASN A 381 12.71 8.76 -32.72
N LEU A 382 12.85 9.75 -31.83
CA LEU A 382 11.71 10.49 -31.31
C LEU A 382 11.00 11.33 -32.38
N ASN A 383 11.69 11.76 -33.43
CA ASN A 383 11.06 12.44 -34.56
C ASN A 383 10.05 11.53 -35.26
N GLY A 384 10.44 10.29 -35.55
CA GLY A 384 9.54 9.31 -36.17
C GLY A 384 8.39 8.90 -35.25
N MET A 385 8.62 8.91 -33.94
CA MET A 385 7.66 8.43 -32.94
C MET A 385 6.66 9.51 -32.46
N LEU A 386 7.12 10.74 -32.25
CA LEU A 386 6.35 11.86 -31.67
C LEU A 386 6.13 13.03 -32.64
N GLY A 387 6.73 12.98 -33.84
CA GLY A 387 6.55 13.95 -34.92
C GLY A 387 7.66 15.01 -35.05
N ASP A 388 7.42 15.95 -35.95
CA ASP A 388 8.37 17.02 -36.28
C ASP A 388 8.74 17.89 -35.07
N GLY A 389 10.03 18.23 -34.95
CA GLY A 389 10.57 19.02 -33.83
C GLY A 389 11.23 18.20 -32.72
N TRP A 390 10.99 16.89 -32.67
CA TRP A 390 11.72 15.96 -31.80
C TRP A 390 13.04 15.48 -32.44
N ARG A 391 14.00 15.12 -31.60
CA ARG A 391 15.32 14.63 -32.03
C ARG A 391 15.23 13.26 -32.71
N THR A 392 16.11 13.02 -33.67
CA THR A 392 16.14 11.76 -34.43
C THR A 392 16.85 10.61 -33.73
N LEU A 393 17.53 10.87 -32.60
CA LEU A 393 18.23 9.87 -31.81
C LEU A 393 18.23 10.25 -30.33
N HIS A 394 17.67 9.40 -29.48
CA HIS A 394 17.76 9.52 -28.02
C HIS A 394 18.31 8.23 -27.42
N LYS A 395 19.36 8.31 -26.59
CA LYS A 395 20.03 7.14 -25.99
C LYS A 395 19.79 6.95 -24.49
N ASN A 396 19.28 7.98 -23.83
CA ASN A 396 19.16 8.04 -22.36
C ASN A 396 17.71 7.91 -21.91
N LEU A 397 16.96 6.93 -22.42
CA LEU A 397 15.53 6.77 -22.13
C LEU A 397 15.24 5.68 -21.09
N CYS A 398 16.23 4.95 -20.60
CA CYS A 398 16.03 3.86 -19.65
C CYS A 398 15.13 4.23 -18.45
N GLY A 399 15.28 5.44 -17.88
CA GLY A 399 14.46 5.90 -16.75
C GLY A 399 12.96 6.03 -17.08
N PRO A 400 12.57 6.93 -18.00
CA PRO A 400 11.17 7.12 -18.38
C PRO A 400 10.51 5.83 -18.87
N LEU A 401 11.27 4.95 -19.50
CA LEU A 401 10.80 3.68 -20.03
C LEU A 401 10.60 2.63 -18.95
N ALA A 402 11.52 2.54 -17.98
CA ALA A 402 11.33 1.67 -16.81
C ALA A 402 10.11 2.11 -15.98
N VAL A 403 9.96 3.41 -15.76
CA VAL A 403 8.81 4.00 -15.05
C VAL A 403 7.50 3.77 -15.83
N GLY A 404 7.50 4.03 -17.14
CA GLY A 404 6.35 3.77 -18.01
C GLY A 404 5.91 2.32 -18.02
N ALA A 405 6.85 1.38 -18.19
CA ALA A 405 6.59 -0.06 -18.13
C ALA A 405 6.01 -0.47 -16.77
N SER A 406 6.51 0.13 -15.70
CA SER A 406 6.02 -0.09 -14.34
C SER A 406 4.68 0.59 -14.01
N MET A 407 4.12 1.37 -14.96
CA MET A 407 2.73 1.86 -14.96
C MET A 407 1.88 1.26 -16.10
N GLY A 408 2.48 0.39 -16.92
CA GLY A 408 1.83 -0.29 -18.04
C GLY A 408 1.53 0.56 -19.24
N LEU A 409 2.19 1.71 -19.31
CA LEU A 409 2.06 2.65 -20.40
C LEU A 409 2.78 2.12 -21.63
N LEU A 410 2.21 2.40 -22.80
CA LEU A 410 2.94 2.29 -24.04
C LEU A 410 4.12 3.27 -24.03
N PRO A 411 5.20 3.01 -24.78
CA PRO A 411 6.34 3.91 -24.84
C PRO A 411 5.99 5.37 -25.19
N THR A 412 5.05 5.58 -26.10
CA THR A 412 4.57 6.93 -26.44
C THR A 412 3.87 7.62 -25.27
N GLU A 413 3.02 6.88 -24.55
CA GLU A 413 2.32 7.36 -23.37
C GLU A 413 3.32 7.69 -22.24
N ALA A 414 4.30 6.83 -22.02
CA ALA A 414 5.36 7.03 -21.04
C ALA A 414 6.20 8.28 -21.34
N LEU A 415 6.62 8.47 -22.60
CA LEU A 415 7.42 9.63 -22.98
C LEU A 415 6.61 10.93 -22.93
N ASN A 416 5.33 10.89 -23.29
CA ASN A 416 4.43 12.04 -23.16
C ASN A 416 4.22 12.42 -21.68
N LEU A 417 3.97 11.44 -20.82
CA LEU A 417 3.85 11.65 -19.38
C LEU A 417 5.15 12.23 -18.80
N PHE A 418 6.32 11.73 -19.22
CA PHE A 418 7.60 12.28 -18.78
C PHE A 418 7.79 13.74 -19.22
N ALA A 419 7.42 14.07 -20.45
CA ALA A 419 7.50 15.44 -20.98
C ALA A 419 6.54 16.40 -20.26
N GLU A 420 5.36 15.92 -19.87
CA GLU A 420 4.39 16.66 -19.05
C GLU A 420 4.91 16.89 -17.63
N ALA A 421 5.44 15.84 -17.00
CA ALA A 421 5.94 15.86 -15.64
C ALA A 421 7.19 16.74 -15.47
N THR A 422 8.07 16.76 -16.47
CA THR A 422 9.34 17.49 -16.42
C THR A 422 9.35 18.66 -17.41
N SER A 423 9.74 18.43 -18.65
CA SER A 423 9.50 19.31 -19.79
C SER A 423 9.80 18.59 -21.10
N ALA A 424 9.11 18.99 -22.18
CA ALA A 424 9.45 18.55 -23.54
C ALA A 424 10.90 18.91 -23.93
N GLY A 425 11.43 20.04 -23.42
CA GLY A 425 12.82 20.45 -23.66
C GLY A 425 13.84 19.48 -23.06
N LEU A 426 13.58 18.97 -21.85
CA LEU A 426 14.42 17.99 -21.19
C LEU A 426 14.43 16.68 -21.98
N LEU A 427 13.26 16.15 -22.34
CA LEU A 427 13.14 14.95 -23.18
C LEU A 427 13.82 15.14 -24.54
N ASN A 428 13.72 16.31 -25.16
CA ASN A 428 14.33 16.55 -26.47
C ASN A 428 15.85 16.79 -26.42
N SER A 429 16.39 17.16 -25.24
CA SER A 429 17.81 17.48 -25.07
C SER A 429 18.74 16.27 -25.14
N GLY A 430 18.24 15.07 -24.81
CA GLY A 430 19.06 13.85 -24.76
C GLY A 430 19.86 13.68 -23.47
N VAL A 431 19.61 14.47 -22.43
CA VAL A 431 20.31 14.33 -21.14
C VAL A 431 19.86 13.06 -20.40
N THR A 432 20.65 12.65 -19.42
CA THR A 432 20.31 11.54 -18.51
C THR A 432 19.24 11.94 -17.51
N THR A 433 18.41 10.99 -17.11
CA THR A 433 17.47 11.16 -16.00
C THR A 433 18.13 10.86 -14.64
N ASP A 434 17.58 11.47 -13.60
CA ASP A 434 17.90 11.18 -12.20
C ASP A 434 16.62 10.83 -11.43
N ASN A 435 16.79 10.43 -10.17
CA ASN A 435 15.70 10.06 -9.27
C ASN A 435 14.61 11.15 -9.15
N GLY A 436 14.99 12.43 -9.15
CA GLY A 436 14.04 13.56 -9.09
C GLY A 436 13.11 13.57 -10.30
N HIS A 437 13.66 13.46 -11.51
CA HIS A 437 12.86 13.41 -12.74
C HIS A 437 11.88 12.22 -12.76
N LEU A 438 12.33 11.04 -12.31
CA LEU A 438 11.49 9.83 -12.29
C LEU A 438 10.42 9.90 -11.20
N ALA A 439 10.74 10.47 -10.04
CA ALA A 439 9.77 10.70 -8.98
C ALA A 439 8.66 11.66 -9.42
N THR A 440 9.01 12.76 -10.10
CA THR A 440 8.00 13.68 -10.65
C THR A 440 7.09 12.99 -11.66
N MET A 441 7.63 12.10 -12.51
CA MET A 441 6.82 11.34 -13.47
C MET A 441 5.73 10.48 -12.79
N TYR A 442 6.08 9.77 -11.72
CA TYR A 442 5.11 9.04 -10.89
C TYR A 442 4.09 9.97 -10.23
N GLN A 443 4.55 11.06 -9.62
CA GLN A 443 3.69 12.02 -8.93
C GLN A 443 2.67 12.68 -9.86
N THR A 444 3.07 12.98 -11.11
CA THR A 444 2.15 13.47 -12.15
C THR A 444 1.07 12.43 -12.47
N ALA A 445 1.37 11.13 -12.40
CA ALA A 445 0.40 10.05 -12.54
C ALA A 445 -0.42 9.79 -11.25
N GLY A 446 -0.25 10.58 -10.20
CA GLY A 446 -0.98 10.45 -8.93
C GLY A 446 -0.39 9.42 -7.95
N TRP A 447 0.80 8.91 -8.21
CA TRP A 447 1.50 7.98 -7.30
C TRP A 447 2.25 8.76 -6.22
N THR A 448 2.48 8.15 -5.07
CA THR A 448 3.43 8.66 -4.09
C THR A 448 4.79 7.99 -4.27
N THR A 449 5.86 8.68 -3.89
CA THR A 449 7.22 8.18 -4.12
C THR A 449 8.09 8.40 -2.91
N GLU A 450 8.89 7.39 -2.57
CA GLU A 450 9.95 7.46 -1.58
C GLU A 450 11.28 7.09 -2.25
N TYR A 451 12.30 7.92 -2.07
CA TYR A 451 13.65 7.61 -2.51
C TYR A 451 14.47 7.05 -1.36
N LYS A 452 15.05 5.87 -1.55
CA LYS A 452 15.95 5.24 -0.58
C LYS A 452 17.38 5.36 -1.08
N ALA A 453 18.09 6.37 -0.57
CA ALA A 453 19.52 6.58 -0.78
C ALA A 453 20.31 5.54 0.03
N GLU A 454 21.18 4.77 -0.62
CA GLU A 454 21.55 3.41 -0.18
C GLU A 454 22.38 3.33 1.10
N ASN A 455 21.91 2.44 1.99
CA ASN A 455 22.72 1.39 2.60
C ASN A 455 22.33 0.05 1.93
N ALA A 456 23.07 -1.04 2.18
CA ALA A 456 22.70 -2.37 1.69
C ALA A 456 21.30 -2.76 2.16
N LEU A 457 20.29 -2.54 1.32
CA LEU A 457 18.95 -3.07 1.55
C LEU A 457 18.99 -4.56 1.21
N PRO A 458 18.56 -5.43 2.12
CA PRO A 458 18.59 -6.85 1.89
C PRO A 458 17.41 -7.24 0.97
N PRO A 459 17.44 -8.41 0.32
CA PRO A 459 16.41 -8.83 -0.64
C PRO A 459 15.00 -8.85 -0.05
N GLU A 460 14.87 -9.10 1.25
CA GLU A 460 13.62 -9.11 2.01
C GLU A 460 12.90 -7.77 1.94
N ASP A 461 13.65 -6.66 1.92
CA ASP A 461 13.05 -5.33 1.82
C ASP A 461 12.46 -5.09 0.43
N PHE A 462 13.15 -5.54 -0.63
CA PHE A 462 12.61 -5.47 -1.99
C PHE A 462 11.36 -6.33 -2.14
N ALA A 463 11.41 -7.58 -1.65
CA ALA A 463 10.29 -8.50 -1.66
C ALA A 463 9.08 -7.91 -0.91
N ARG A 464 9.30 -7.31 0.26
CA ARG A 464 8.25 -6.64 1.03
C ARG A 464 7.66 -5.46 0.28
N PHE A 465 8.47 -4.57 -0.32
CA PHE A 465 7.94 -3.43 -1.06
C PHE A 465 7.05 -3.88 -2.23
N LEU A 466 7.44 -4.92 -2.94
CA LEU A 466 6.66 -5.50 -4.04
C LEU A 466 5.37 -6.14 -3.53
N ALA A 467 5.43 -6.89 -2.42
CA ALA A 467 4.26 -7.49 -1.78
C ALA A 467 3.25 -6.43 -1.27
N ASP A 468 3.74 -5.26 -0.85
CA ASP A 468 2.92 -4.10 -0.48
C ASP A 468 2.30 -3.38 -1.70
N GLY A 469 2.57 -3.87 -2.93
CA GLY A 469 2.05 -3.33 -4.18
C GLY A 469 2.84 -2.13 -4.71
N ASN A 470 4.05 -1.87 -4.21
CA ASN A 470 4.88 -0.78 -4.71
C ASN A 470 5.59 -1.15 -6.01
N SER A 471 5.81 -0.15 -6.87
CA SER A 471 6.72 -0.24 -8.01
C SER A 471 8.14 0.14 -7.62
N LEU A 472 9.11 -0.61 -8.12
CA LEU A 472 10.52 -0.46 -7.80
C LEU A 472 11.35 -0.12 -9.04
N ILE A 473 12.07 1.00 -9.00
CA ILE A 473 13.02 1.42 -10.04
C ILE A 473 14.41 1.51 -9.43
N ALA A 474 15.33 0.68 -9.92
CA ALA A 474 16.70 0.59 -9.41
C ALA A 474 17.70 1.12 -10.44
N LEU A 475 18.77 1.76 -9.96
CA LEU A 475 19.91 2.16 -10.78
C LEU A 475 21.02 1.10 -10.71
N VAL A 476 21.20 0.34 -11.78
CA VAL A 476 22.19 -0.74 -11.89
C VAL A 476 23.21 -0.45 -12.99
N ASP A 477 24.35 -1.11 -12.97
CA ASP A 477 25.26 -1.10 -14.13
C ASP A 477 24.90 -2.21 -15.12
N ILE A 478 24.98 -1.87 -16.41
CA ILE A 478 24.88 -2.84 -17.53
C ILE A 478 26.13 -2.78 -18.41
N ASP A 479 26.40 -3.85 -19.14
CA ASP A 479 27.36 -3.81 -20.26
C ASP A 479 26.65 -3.45 -21.57
N PRO A 480 26.85 -2.23 -22.12
CA PRO A 480 26.23 -1.85 -23.38
C PRO A 480 26.97 -2.41 -24.61
N THR A 481 28.10 -3.11 -24.43
CA THR A 481 28.89 -3.65 -25.54
C THR A 481 28.23 -4.91 -26.12
N GLY A 482 28.33 -5.11 -27.44
CA GLY A 482 27.78 -6.30 -28.09
C GLY A 482 26.25 -6.43 -28.12
N ALA A 483 25.52 -5.39 -27.69
CA ALA A 483 24.07 -5.32 -27.67
C ALA A 483 23.37 -6.37 -26.76
N ASP A 484 24.07 -7.02 -25.82
CA ASP A 484 23.35 -7.83 -24.83
C ASP A 484 22.65 -6.91 -23.80
N GLY A 485 23.29 -5.84 -23.31
CA GLY A 485 22.69 -4.88 -22.39
C GLY A 485 22.39 -5.45 -21.00
N LYS A 486 22.98 -6.60 -20.65
CA LYS A 486 22.69 -7.30 -19.38
C LYS A 486 23.34 -6.63 -18.19
N LEU A 487 22.80 -6.88 -16.99
CA LEU A 487 23.35 -6.38 -15.73
C LEU A 487 24.74 -6.96 -15.48
N ARG A 488 25.69 -6.09 -15.12
CA ARG A 488 27.07 -6.43 -14.83
C ARG A 488 27.62 -5.51 -13.76
N ALA A 489 28.56 -6.02 -12.96
CA ALA A 489 29.30 -5.21 -11.98
C ALA A 489 30.30 -4.21 -12.62
N THR A 490 30.24 -4.03 -13.94
CA THR A 490 31.06 -3.08 -14.69
C THR A 490 30.25 -2.60 -15.88
N GLY A 491 30.15 -1.28 -16.06
CA GLY A 491 29.67 -0.74 -17.32
C GLY A 491 29.07 0.65 -17.19
N THR A 492 27.84 0.81 -17.66
CA THR A 492 27.12 2.07 -17.71
C THR A 492 25.88 2.02 -16.82
N ALA A 493 25.69 3.05 -16.00
CA ALA A 493 24.53 3.19 -15.14
C ALA A 493 23.23 3.21 -15.96
N HIS A 494 22.25 2.44 -15.50
CA HIS A 494 21.03 2.13 -16.23
C HIS A 494 19.86 1.91 -15.26
N TRP A 495 18.71 2.45 -15.62
CA TRP A 495 17.48 2.26 -14.85
C TRP A 495 16.78 0.98 -15.29
N VAL A 496 16.43 0.13 -14.32
CA VAL A 496 15.62 -1.07 -14.52
C VAL A 496 14.40 -1.04 -13.62
N ASN A 497 13.33 -1.71 -14.03
CA ASN A 497 12.17 -1.94 -13.17
C ASN A 497 12.32 -3.32 -12.52
N VAL A 498 12.39 -3.37 -11.20
CA VAL A 498 12.42 -4.64 -10.46
C VAL A 498 11.00 -5.17 -10.39
N ARG A 499 10.78 -6.38 -10.90
CA ARG A 499 9.46 -7.01 -11.05
C ARG A 499 9.18 -8.00 -9.92
N ALA A 500 10.21 -8.72 -9.50
CA ALA A 500 10.10 -9.69 -8.40
C ALA A 500 11.44 -9.89 -7.70
N VAL A 501 11.38 -10.18 -6.40
CA VAL A 501 12.49 -10.65 -5.58
C VAL A 501 11.98 -11.80 -4.72
N GLU A 502 12.53 -12.99 -4.94
CA GLU A 502 11.95 -14.23 -4.41
C GLU A 502 13.02 -15.13 -3.80
N GLU A 503 12.69 -15.74 -2.66
CA GLU A 503 13.52 -16.70 -1.96
C GLU A 503 13.12 -18.13 -2.34
N ASN A 504 14.10 -19.02 -2.49
CA ASN A 504 13.83 -20.43 -2.78
C ASN A 504 13.54 -21.29 -1.52
N GLY A 505 13.50 -20.68 -0.33
CA GLY A 505 13.35 -21.34 0.97
C GLY A 505 14.66 -21.82 1.61
N ASN A 506 15.78 -21.82 0.88
CA ASN A 506 17.10 -22.21 1.38
C ASN A 506 18.01 -21.01 1.67
N GLY A 507 17.45 -19.79 1.66
CA GLY A 507 18.19 -18.54 1.82
C GLY A 507 18.84 -18.00 0.54
N ASP A 508 18.70 -18.67 -0.61
CA ASP A 508 19.07 -18.09 -1.90
C ASP A 508 17.91 -17.27 -2.47
N TRP A 509 18.28 -16.21 -3.17
CA TRP A 509 17.35 -15.24 -3.71
C TRP A 509 17.58 -15.01 -5.20
N MET A 510 16.49 -14.82 -5.93
CA MET A 510 16.50 -14.39 -7.32
C MET A 510 15.82 -13.03 -7.48
N VAL A 511 16.20 -12.31 -8.54
CA VAL A 511 15.64 -11.01 -8.92
C VAL A 511 15.22 -11.04 -10.38
N ARG A 512 13.96 -10.70 -10.64
CA ARG A 512 13.43 -10.51 -11.99
C ARG A 512 13.35 -9.02 -12.27
N VAL A 513 13.92 -8.60 -13.41
CA VAL A 513 13.94 -7.19 -13.83
C VAL A 513 13.42 -7.05 -15.25
N TYR A 514 12.70 -5.96 -15.49
CA TYR A 514 12.48 -5.47 -16.84
C TYR A 514 13.61 -4.50 -17.22
N ASN A 515 14.32 -4.82 -18.29
CA ASN A 515 15.47 -4.08 -18.80
C ASN A 515 15.08 -3.34 -20.09
N PRO A 516 14.90 -2.01 -20.04
CA PRO A 516 14.51 -1.23 -21.22
C PRO A 516 15.62 -1.15 -22.27
N PHE A 517 16.88 -1.53 -21.98
CA PHE A 517 17.96 -1.51 -22.97
C PHE A 517 17.63 -2.36 -24.20
N GLN A 518 17.21 -3.61 -23.98
CA GLN A 518 16.74 -4.53 -25.01
C GLN A 518 15.24 -4.80 -24.96
N ASN A 519 14.47 -4.07 -24.14
CA ASN A 519 13.03 -4.24 -23.98
C ASN A 519 12.62 -5.69 -23.66
N ARG A 520 13.16 -6.24 -22.57
CA ARG A 520 12.86 -7.62 -22.18
C ARG A 520 12.96 -7.82 -20.68
N GLU A 521 12.34 -8.89 -20.21
CA GLU A 521 12.56 -9.37 -18.84
C GLU A 521 13.78 -10.28 -18.76
N GLU A 522 14.47 -10.16 -17.64
CA GLU A 522 15.68 -10.89 -17.33
C GLU A 522 15.64 -11.33 -15.86
N VAL A 523 16.21 -12.48 -15.56
CA VAL A 523 16.29 -13.05 -14.20
C VAL A 523 17.76 -13.18 -13.81
N TYR A 524 18.07 -12.81 -12.56
CA TYR A 524 19.41 -12.80 -11.98
C TYR A 524 19.39 -13.46 -10.59
N SER A 525 20.53 -13.99 -10.17
CA SER A 525 20.75 -14.24 -8.74
C SER A 525 20.79 -12.90 -8.00
N TRP A 526 20.38 -12.88 -6.72
CA TRP A 526 20.49 -11.67 -5.89
C TRP A 526 21.93 -11.13 -5.86
N LYS A 527 22.91 -12.03 -5.78
CA LYS A 527 24.33 -11.68 -5.80
C LYS A 527 24.74 -10.92 -7.06
N ASP A 528 24.29 -11.36 -8.23
CA ASP A 528 24.63 -10.69 -9.50
C ASP A 528 23.92 -9.34 -9.61
N PHE A 529 22.66 -9.25 -9.15
CA PHE A 529 21.92 -8.00 -9.08
C PHE A 529 22.59 -6.99 -8.14
N GLU A 530 22.90 -7.41 -6.91
CA GLU A 530 23.57 -6.59 -5.90
C GLU A 530 24.95 -6.10 -6.39
N ALA A 531 25.70 -6.96 -7.07
CA ALA A 531 26.99 -6.58 -7.64
C ALA A 531 26.86 -5.50 -8.73
N ALA A 532 25.81 -5.55 -9.55
CA ALA A 532 25.50 -4.50 -10.54
C ALA A 532 24.96 -3.23 -9.89
N TRP A 533 24.18 -3.36 -8.82
CA TRP A 533 23.56 -2.27 -8.08
C TRP A 533 24.59 -1.45 -7.27
N ALA A 534 25.40 -2.12 -6.45
CA ALA A 534 26.41 -1.49 -5.59
C ALA A 534 27.47 -0.69 -6.36
N LYS A 535 27.67 -0.98 -7.64
CA LYS A 535 28.63 -0.28 -8.50
C LYS A 535 28.19 1.12 -8.88
N THR A 536 26.89 1.40 -8.78
CA THR A 536 26.38 2.74 -9.04
C THR A 536 26.58 3.68 -7.86
N ALA A 537 27.21 3.26 -6.75
CA ALA A 537 27.39 4.05 -5.52
C ALA A 537 28.04 5.43 -5.69
N GLY A 538 28.86 5.61 -6.73
CA GLY A 538 29.44 6.92 -7.08
C GLY A 538 28.48 7.87 -7.82
N ASN A 539 27.30 7.39 -8.21
CA ASN A 539 26.29 8.14 -8.94
C ASN A 539 25.35 8.87 -7.96
N ARG A 540 25.04 10.14 -8.23
CA ARG A 540 24.09 10.92 -7.41
C ARG A 540 22.68 10.33 -7.35
N SER A 541 22.34 9.50 -8.34
CA SER A 541 21.04 8.85 -8.47
C SER A 541 21.07 7.39 -7.97
N HIS A 542 22.15 6.98 -7.31
CA HIS A 542 22.29 5.66 -6.69
C HIS A 542 21.24 5.44 -5.62
N GLY A 543 20.36 4.48 -5.86
CA GLY A 543 19.28 4.18 -4.95
C GLY A 543 18.22 3.31 -5.57
N LEU A 544 17.22 3.08 -4.72
CA LEU A 544 15.94 2.51 -5.09
C LEU A 544 14.88 3.61 -5.02
N LEU A 545 14.18 3.85 -6.12
CA LEU A 545 12.96 4.63 -6.14
C LEU A 545 11.78 3.69 -5.92
N VAL A 546 11.10 3.86 -4.79
CA VAL A 546 9.90 3.11 -4.40
C VAL A 546 8.69 4.00 -4.70
N ALA A 547 7.73 3.51 -5.46
CA ALA A 547 6.51 4.25 -5.81
C ALA A 547 5.26 3.46 -5.42
N THR A 548 4.35 4.10 -4.69
CA THR A 548 3.08 3.50 -4.25
C THR A 548 1.95 3.98 -5.18
N PRO A 549 1.12 3.07 -5.72
CA PRO A 549 0.00 3.45 -6.57
C PRO A 549 -1.05 4.24 -5.80
N PRO A 550 -1.83 5.11 -6.48
CA PRO A 550 -2.96 5.79 -5.87
C PRO A 550 -3.98 4.76 -5.36
N GLN A 551 -4.45 4.93 -4.12
CA GLN A 551 -5.51 4.06 -3.60
C GLN A 551 -6.82 4.36 -4.33
N ASP A 552 -7.47 3.31 -4.83
CA ASP A 552 -8.77 3.43 -5.48
C ASP A 552 -9.84 3.85 -4.46
N PRO A 553 -10.46 5.04 -4.58
CA PRO A 553 -11.51 5.47 -3.66
C PRO A 553 -12.75 4.55 -3.68
N ALA A 554 -12.88 3.68 -4.69
CA ALA A 554 -13.95 2.68 -4.78
C ALA A 554 -13.64 1.35 -4.08
N ALA A 555 -12.42 1.15 -3.58
CA ALA A 555 -11.98 -0.07 -2.90
C ALA A 555 -11.96 0.05 -1.36
N SER A 556 -12.68 1.01 -0.78
CA SER A 556 -13.00 0.99 0.65
C SER A 556 -14.17 0.03 0.90
N PRO A 557 -14.06 -0.95 1.80
CA PRO A 557 -15.12 -1.92 2.08
C PRO A 557 -16.38 -1.34 2.72
#